data_AF-T1QR87-F1
#
_entry.id   AF-T1QR87-F1
#
_cell.length_a   1.000
_cell.length_b   1.000
_cell.length_c   1.000
_cell.angle_alpha   90.00
_cell.angle_beta   90.00
_cell.angle_gamma   90.00
#
_symmetry.space_group_name_H-M   'P 1'
#
loop_
_entity.id
_entity.type
_entity.pdbx_description
1 polymer ?
#
loop_
_entity_poly.entity_id
_entity_poly.type
_entity_poly.pdbx_seq_one_letter_code
_entity_poly.pdbx_strand_id
1 'polypeptide(L)'
;DLEYLDVYETNPDYLNIFIIVMENSNLHSPEYLEVALPQFCKAMSKLPVTALARLSKLWSTYSLPHIRRMMETFQQLITFTVVSNEYDTENLVNDDETVVAATQCLKIVFYASILGGDVDVEHNEEDEDDEEFDELTLHELLGEERL
;
A
#
# COMPACT_ATOMS: atom_id res chain seq x y z
N ASP A 1 0.48 -14.81 -18.09
CA ASP A 1 1.02 -14.07 -19.24
C ASP A 1 0.96 -12.57 -19.02
N LEU A 2 1.96 -11.85 -19.53
CA LEU A 2 2.41 -10.51 -19.11
C LEU A 2 2.38 -9.51 -20.28
N GLU A 3 1.34 -9.56 -21.11
CA GLU A 3 1.14 -8.63 -22.24
C GLU A 3 0.74 -7.20 -21.82
N TYR A 4 0.62 -6.90 -20.53
CA TYR A 4 0.16 -5.59 -20.05
C TYR A 4 1.18 -4.45 -20.22
N LEU A 5 2.46 -4.74 -20.39
CA LEU A 5 3.49 -3.71 -20.56
C LEU A 5 3.33 -2.92 -21.86
N ASP A 6 3.00 -3.59 -22.97
CA ASP A 6 2.86 -2.97 -24.30
C ASP A 6 1.50 -2.24 -24.47
N VAL A 7 0.50 -2.72 -23.74
CA VAL A 7 -0.88 -2.22 -23.82
C VAL A 7 -1.03 -0.80 -23.26
N TYR A 8 -0.33 -0.48 -22.15
CA TYR A 8 -0.33 0.88 -21.61
C TYR A 8 0.44 1.87 -22.49
N GLU A 9 1.55 1.44 -23.11
CA GLU A 9 2.29 2.28 -24.05
C GLU A 9 1.46 2.60 -25.30
N THR A 10 0.61 1.65 -25.72
CA THR A 10 -0.28 1.80 -26.88
C THR A 10 -1.53 2.62 -26.56
N ASN A 11 -2.07 2.55 -25.34
CA ASN A 11 -3.24 3.33 -24.94
C ASN A 11 -3.19 3.75 -23.45
N PRO A 12 -3.00 5.05 -23.15
CA PRO A 12 -3.00 5.56 -21.79
C PRO A 12 -4.32 5.38 -21.02
N ASP A 13 -5.45 5.20 -21.72
CA ASP A 13 -6.78 5.06 -21.11
C ASP A 13 -6.94 3.76 -20.31
N TYR A 14 -6.01 2.81 -20.42
CA TYR A 14 -6.01 1.59 -19.60
C TYR A 14 -5.92 1.89 -18.09
N LEU A 15 -5.39 3.04 -17.69
CA LEU A 15 -5.40 3.44 -16.27
C LEU A 15 -6.81 3.66 -15.71
N ASN A 16 -7.79 3.93 -16.58
CA ASN A 16 -9.18 4.13 -16.17
C ASN A 16 -9.76 2.89 -15.48
N ILE A 17 -9.30 1.68 -15.82
CA ILE A 17 -9.73 0.45 -15.13
C ILE A 17 -9.34 0.50 -13.65
N PHE A 18 -8.12 0.93 -13.34
CA PHE A 18 -7.65 1.03 -11.96
C PHE A 18 -8.41 2.08 -11.17
N ILE A 19 -8.72 3.21 -11.82
CA ILE A 19 -9.52 4.27 -11.21
C ILE A 19 -10.92 3.75 -10.92
N ILE A 20 -11.63 3.22 -11.93
CA ILE A 20 -13.01 2.74 -11.81
C ILE A 20 -13.14 1.65 -10.74
N VAL A 21 -12.22 0.68 -10.70
CA VAL A 21 -12.26 -0.37 -9.68
C VAL A 21 -12.08 0.22 -8.28
N MET A 22 -11.13 1.15 -8.10
CA MET A 22 -10.90 1.77 -6.79
C MET A 22 -12.04 2.67 -6.33
N GLU A 23 -12.94 3.12 -7.20
CA GLU A 23 -14.17 3.83 -6.80
C GLU A 23 -15.22 2.91 -6.15
N ASN A 24 -15.08 1.58 -6.26
CA ASN A 24 -15.98 0.64 -5.61
C ASN A 24 -15.72 0.58 -4.09
N SER A 25 -16.65 1.11 -3.30
CA SER A 25 -16.56 1.11 -1.83
C SER A 25 -16.71 -0.28 -1.18
N ASN A 26 -17.13 -1.29 -1.95
CA ASN A 26 -17.37 -2.63 -1.45
C ASN A 26 -16.19 -3.58 -1.69
N LEU A 27 -15.00 -3.10 -2.08
CA LEU A 27 -13.83 -3.96 -2.31
C LEU A 27 -13.37 -4.74 -1.07
N HIS A 28 -13.85 -4.35 0.12
CA HIS A 28 -13.62 -5.08 1.37
C HIS A 28 -14.55 -6.30 1.57
N SER A 29 -15.55 -6.50 0.72
CA SER A 29 -16.43 -7.68 0.84
C SER A 29 -15.63 -8.96 0.61
N PRO A 30 -15.90 -10.06 1.35
CA PRO A 30 -15.13 -11.31 1.27
C PRO A 30 -14.96 -11.83 -0.16
N GLU A 31 -15.99 -11.70 -0.99
CA GLU A 31 -15.99 -12.18 -2.37
C GLU A 31 -14.93 -11.47 -3.23
N TYR A 32 -14.64 -10.20 -2.93
CA TYR A 32 -13.58 -9.45 -3.61
C TYR A 32 -12.21 -9.71 -2.99
N LEU A 33 -12.12 -9.83 -1.65
CA LEU A 33 -10.85 -10.08 -0.96
C LEU A 33 -10.23 -11.43 -1.33
N GLU A 34 -11.04 -12.46 -1.55
CA GLU A 34 -10.57 -13.81 -1.88
C GLU A 34 -10.07 -13.95 -3.33
N VAL A 35 -10.66 -13.21 -4.27
CA VAL A 35 -10.46 -13.45 -5.71
C VAL A 35 -10.09 -12.19 -6.48
N ALA A 36 -10.94 -11.16 -6.45
CA ALA A 36 -10.82 -10.03 -7.37
C ALA A 36 -9.69 -9.07 -6.98
N LEU A 37 -9.60 -8.69 -5.70
CA LEU A 37 -8.64 -7.72 -5.22
C LEU A 37 -7.18 -8.24 -5.27
N PRO A 38 -6.88 -9.53 -4.99
CA PRO A 38 -5.57 -10.11 -5.27
C PRO A 38 -5.15 -9.96 -6.74
N GLN A 39 -6.04 -10.27 -7.68
CA GLN A 39 -5.76 -10.14 -9.12
C GLN A 39 -5.59 -8.68 -9.54
N PHE A 40 -6.40 -7.79 -8.97
CA PHE A 40 -6.24 -6.35 -9.16
C PHE A 40 -4.86 -5.87 -8.72
N CYS A 41 -4.41 -6.24 -7.52
CA CYS A 41 -3.10 -5.90 -7.01
C CYS A 41 -1.97 -6.45 -7.90
N LYS A 42 -2.11 -7.70 -8.35
CA LYS A 42 -1.16 -8.35 -9.27
C LYS A 42 -1.10 -7.69 -10.65
N ALA A 43 -2.21 -7.14 -11.13
CA ALA A 43 -2.22 -6.37 -12.37
C ALA A 43 -1.56 -5.01 -12.18
N MET A 44 -1.89 -4.32 -11.08
CA MET A 44 -1.35 -3.00 -10.78
C MET A 44 0.16 -3.05 -10.52
N SER A 45 0.67 -4.08 -9.84
CA SER A 45 2.12 -4.27 -9.58
C SER A 45 2.96 -4.44 -10.84
N LYS A 46 2.33 -4.83 -11.95
CA LYS A 46 2.99 -5.03 -13.25
C LYS A 46 2.98 -3.78 -14.13
N LEU A 47 2.31 -2.71 -13.71
CA LEU A 47 2.31 -1.46 -14.46
C LEU A 47 3.72 -0.86 -14.50
N PRO A 48 4.11 -0.21 -15.61
CA PRO A 48 5.36 0.52 -15.67
C PRO A 48 5.37 1.67 -14.66
N VAL A 49 6.56 2.06 -14.19
CA VAL A 49 6.73 3.13 -13.20
C VAL A 49 6.03 4.43 -13.64
N THR A 50 6.04 4.73 -14.93
CA THR A 50 5.36 5.92 -15.50
C THR A 50 3.84 5.87 -15.32
N ALA A 51 3.21 4.70 -15.42
CA ALA A 51 1.79 4.51 -15.14
C ALA A 51 1.49 4.68 -13.64
N LEU A 52 2.29 4.05 -12.79
CA LEU A 52 2.14 4.14 -11.33
C LEU A 52 2.29 5.59 -10.83
N ALA A 53 3.24 6.34 -11.39
CA ALA A 53 3.43 7.76 -11.09
C ALA A 53 2.22 8.61 -11.51
N ARG A 54 1.58 8.30 -12.66
CA ARG A 54 0.35 8.99 -13.09
C ARG A 54 -0.82 8.69 -12.17
N LEU A 55 -1.00 7.44 -11.75
CA LEU A 55 -2.03 7.07 -10.78
C LEU A 55 -1.83 7.80 -9.45
N SER A 56 -0.60 7.78 -8.93
CA SER A 56 -0.24 8.50 -7.70
C SER A 56 -0.55 10.00 -7.80
N LYS A 57 -0.16 10.66 -8.90
CA LYS A 57 -0.44 12.09 -9.14
C LYS A 57 -1.93 12.40 -9.30
N LEU A 58 -2.72 11.48 -9.87
CA LEU A 58 -4.16 11.67 -9.97
C LEU A 58 -4.80 11.53 -8.58
N TRP A 59 -4.50 10.46 -7.87
CA TRP A 59 -5.06 10.22 -6.55
C TRP A 59 -4.63 11.27 -5.52
N SER A 60 -3.49 11.94 -5.70
CA SER A 60 -3.10 13.05 -4.82
C SER A 60 -4.05 14.25 -4.89
N THR A 61 -4.93 14.33 -5.90
CA THR A 61 -5.98 15.36 -5.96
C THR A 61 -7.27 14.94 -5.24
N TYR A 62 -7.33 13.72 -4.70
CA TYR A 62 -8.50 13.21 -3.99
C TYR A 62 -8.49 13.70 -2.54
N SER A 63 -9.67 13.69 -1.90
CA SER A 63 -9.78 14.08 -0.50
C SER A 63 -9.13 13.05 0.44
N LEU A 64 -8.69 13.50 1.61
CA LEU A 64 -8.10 12.63 2.64
C LEU A 64 -8.97 11.40 2.97
N PRO A 65 -10.31 11.52 3.17
CA PRO A 65 -11.14 10.33 3.41
C PRO A 65 -11.10 9.32 2.27
N HIS A 66 -10.98 9.79 1.03
CA HIS A 66 -10.90 8.92 -0.13
C HIS A 66 -9.57 8.16 -0.16
N ILE A 67 -8.44 8.86 0.01
CA ILE A 67 -7.11 8.23 0.09
C ILE A 67 -7.05 7.21 1.23
N ARG A 68 -7.60 7.57 2.41
CA ARG A 68 -7.67 6.68 3.57
C ARG A 68 -8.45 5.40 3.26
N ARG A 69 -9.61 5.49 2.61
CA ARG A 69 -10.38 4.31 2.18
C ARG A 69 -9.57 3.39 1.25
N MET A 70 -8.84 3.96 0.29
CA MET A 70 -8.00 3.17 -0.62
C MET A 70 -6.85 2.48 0.14
N MET A 71 -6.21 3.19 1.07
CA MET A 71 -5.19 2.63 1.97
C MET A 71 -5.75 1.46 2.79
N GLU A 72 -6.90 1.67 3.43
CA GLU A 72 -7.59 0.65 4.23
C GLU A 72 -7.97 -0.58 3.38
N THR A 73 -8.31 -0.40 2.09
CA THR A 73 -8.62 -1.51 1.17
C THR A 73 -7.43 -2.46 1.01
N PHE A 74 -6.24 -1.92 0.76
CA PHE A 74 -5.03 -2.74 0.61
C PHE A 74 -4.55 -3.31 1.94
N GLN A 75 -4.65 -2.54 3.03
CA GLN A 75 -4.33 -3.03 4.37
C GLN A 75 -5.23 -4.20 4.76
N GLN A 76 -6.55 -4.11 4.49
CA GLN A 76 -7.49 -5.18 4.79
C GLN A 76 -7.16 -6.46 4.01
N LEU A 77 -6.74 -6.35 2.74
CA LEU A 77 -6.29 -7.51 1.97
C LEU A 77 -5.04 -8.15 2.58
N ILE A 78 -4.06 -7.35 2.99
CA ILE A 78 -2.86 -7.85 3.66
C ILE A 78 -3.24 -8.56 4.96
N THR A 79 -4.04 -7.92 5.81
CA THR A 79 -4.50 -8.51 7.07
C THR A 79 -5.26 -9.81 6.85
N PHE A 80 -6.21 -9.83 5.91
CA PHE A 80 -6.97 -11.04 5.58
C PHE A 80 -6.03 -12.16 5.12
N THR A 81 -5.15 -11.89 4.17
CA THR A 81 -4.22 -12.89 3.61
C THR A 81 -3.29 -13.44 4.70
N VAL A 82 -2.74 -12.57 5.55
CA VAL A 82 -1.81 -12.98 6.61
C VAL A 82 -2.51 -13.80 7.70
N VAL A 83 -3.74 -13.43 8.08
CA VAL A 83 -4.47 -14.14 9.14
C VAL A 83 -5.09 -15.45 8.63
N SER A 84 -5.42 -15.55 7.35
CA SER A 84 -6.07 -16.72 6.76
C SER A 84 -5.09 -17.80 6.29
N ASN A 85 -3.79 -17.52 6.22
CA ASN A 85 -2.77 -18.49 5.83
C ASN A 85 -1.86 -18.88 7.01
N GLU A 86 -1.20 -20.03 6.87
CA GLU A 86 -0.18 -20.49 7.81
C GLU A 86 1.20 -20.16 7.25
N TYR A 87 2.01 -19.46 8.04
CA TYR A 87 3.38 -19.09 7.71
C TYR A 87 4.35 -19.68 8.72
N ASP A 88 5.49 -20.16 8.25
CA ASP A 88 6.53 -20.79 9.06
C ASP A 88 7.93 -20.48 8.51
N THR A 89 8.94 -21.22 8.94
CA THR A 89 10.33 -21.02 8.49
C THR A 89 10.58 -21.32 7.02
N GLU A 90 9.69 -22.08 6.36
CA GLU A 90 9.79 -22.46 4.95
C GLU A 90 8.77 -21.71 4.07
N ASN A 91 7.64 -21.27 4.63
CA ASN A 91 6.62 -20.47 3.97
C ASN A 91 6.54 -19.07 4.58
N LEU A 92 7.32 -18.13 4.05
CA LEU A 92 7.42 -16.77 4.59
C LEU A 92 6.32 -15.86 4.04
N VAL A 93 5.81 -14.95 4.88
CA VAL A 93 4.83 -13.92 4.48
C VAL A 93 5.33 -13.05 3.32
N ASN A 94 6.63 -12.74 3.29
CA ASN A 94 7.22 -11.93 2.21
C ASN A 94 7.29 -12.65 0.86
N ASP A 95 7.06 -13.96 0.82
CA ASP A 95 7.02 -14.74 -0.41
C ASP A 95 5.59 -14.90 -0.95
N ASP A 96 4.58 -14.49 -0.17
CA ASP A 96 3.18 -14.46 -0.60
C ASP A 96 2.95 -13.36 -1.65
N GLU A 97 2.66 -13.79 -2.89
CA GLU A 97 2.47 -12.87 -4.02
C GLU A 97 1.35 -11.85 -3.77
N THR A 98 0.31 -12.21 -3.03
CA THR A 98 -0.82 -11.31 -2.74
C THR A 98 -0.39 -10.24 -1.76
N VAL A 99 0.31 -10.61 -0.69
CA VAL A 99 0.86 -9.66 0.29
C VAL A 99 1.84 -8.70 -0.38
N VAL A 100 2.77 -9.23 -1.19
CA VAL A 100 3.74 -8.42 -1.93
C VAL A 100 3.06 -7.45 -2.89
N ALA A 101 2.12 -7.93 -3.72
CA ALA A 101 1.42 -7.09 -4.68
C ALA A 101 0.55 -6.01 -4.00
N ALA A 102 -0.16 -6.37 -2.93
CA ALA A 102 -0.96 -5.41 -2.15
C ALA A 102 -0.08 -4.34 -1.51
N THR A 103 1.09 -4.71 -0.99
CA THR A 103 2.07 -3.77 -0.41
C THR A 103 2.61 -2.81 -1.47
N GLN A 104 2.86 -3.29 -2.68
CA GLN A 104 3.28 -2.45 -3.80
C GLN A 104 2.18 -1.46 -4.23
N CYS A 105 0.90 -1.86 -4.18
CA CYS A 105 -0.23 -0.96 -4.43
C CYS A 105 -0.37 0.09 -3.32
N LEU A 106 -0.24 -0.34 -2.05
CA LEU A 106 -0.26 0.53 -0.88
C LEU A 106 0.81 1.62 -0.97
N LYS A 107 2.01 1.29 -1.45
CA LYS A 107 3.08 2.26 -1.71
C LYS A 107 2.65 3.40 -2.65
N ILE A 108 1.82 3.12 -3.65
CA ILE A 108 1.34 4.15 -4.59
C ILE A 108 0.33 5.08 -3.93
N VAL A 109 -0.55 4.53 -3.08
CA VAL A 109 -1.47 5.33 -2.25
C VAL A 109 -0.70 6.19 -1.27
N PHE A 110 0.36 5.66 -0.66
CA PHE A 110 1.27 6.41 0.20
C PHE A 110 1.93 7.58 -0.53
N TYR A 111 2.44 7.37 -1.75
CA TYR A 111 2.97 8.47 -2.57
C TYR A 111 1.90 9.50 -2.91
N ALA A 112 0.67 9.09 -3.23
CA ALA A 112 -0.43 10.02 -3.44
C ALA A 112 -0.71 10.87 -2.20
N SER A 113 -0.69 10.26 -1.01
CA SER A 113 -0.86 10.95 0.27
C SER A 113 0.25 11.96 0.55
N ILE A 114 1.51 11.64 0.23
CA ILE A 114 2.63 12.58 0.38
C ILE A 114 2.49 13.73 -0.61
N LEU A 115 2.17 13.44 -1.88
CA LEU A 115 2.06 14.46 -2.93
C LEU A 115 0.90 15.43 -2.71
N GLY A 116 -0.19 14.97 -2.12
CA GLY A 116 -1.38 15.76 -1.84
C GLY A 116 -1.47 16.28 -0.40
N GLY A 117 -0.53 15.89 0.46
CA GLY A 117 -0.50 16.27 1.86
C GLY A 117 0.23 17.59 2.08
N ASP A 118 -0.10 18.25 3.19
CA ASP A 118 0.59 19.45 3.66
C ASP A 118 1.75 19.06 4.58
N VAL A 119 2.84 19.83 4.52
CA VAL A 119 3.96 19.70 5.46
C VAL A 119 3.55 20.36 6.77
N ASP A 120 3.50 19.57 7.84
CA ASP A 120 3.36 20.11 9.18
C ASP A 120 4.65 20.84 9.57
N VAL A 121 4.54 22.16 9.77
CA VAL A 121 5.65 23.04 10.18
C VAL A 121 5.49 23.52 11.61
N GLU A 122 4.39 23.19 12.29
CA GLU A 122 4.04 23.72 13.61
C GLU A 122 4.75 22.98 14.76
N HIS A 123 5.29 21.78 14.50
CA HIS A 123 6.03 20.95 15.47
C HIS A 123 7.54 20.89 15.21
N ASN A 124 8.09 21.80 14.40
CA ASN A 124 9.54 21.91 14.14
C ASN A 124 10.26 22.82 15.16
N GLU A 125 9.59 23.25 16.22
CA GLU A 125 10.30 23.86 17.35
C GLU A 125 11.08 22.76 18.04
N GLU A 126 12.41 22.82 17.92
CA GLU A 126 13.35 21.97 18.64
C GLU A 126 12.99 22.03 20.12
N ASP A 127 12.43 20.95 20.67
CA ASP A 127 12.46 20.69 22.11
C ASP A 127 13.95 20.52 22.47
N GLU A 128 14.68 21.63 22.64
CA GLU A 128 15.97 21.71 23.32
C GLU A 128 15.79 21.47 24.83
N ASP A 129 15.03 20.44 25.20
CA ASP A 129 15.04 19.87 26.53
C ASP A 129 15.45 18.40 26.36
N ASP A 130 16.75 18.15 26.54
CA ASP A 130 17.34 16.84 26.81
C ASP A 130 16.67 16.23 28.07
N GLU A 131 15.40 15.83 27.99
CA GLU A 131 14.84 14.86 28.90
C GLU A 131 15.27 13.49 28.38
N GLU A 132 16.24 12.91 29.06
CA GLU A 132 16.69 11.52 28.92
C GLU A 132 15.51 10.59 29.25
N PHE A 133 14.54 10.50 28.34
CA PHE A 133 13.55 9.42 28.34
C PHE A 133 14.34 8.15 28.07
N ASP A 134 14.32 7.22 29.04
CA ASP A 134 14.76 5.83 28.88
C ASP A 134 13.85 5.16 27.82
N GLU A 135 14.04 5.54 26.55
CA GLU A 135 13.30 5.02 25.43
C GLU A 135 13.90 3.66 25.09
N LEU A 136 13.26 2.60 25.59
CA LEU A 136 13.60 1.22 25.27
C LEU A 136 13.71 1.10 23.75
N THR A 137 14.86 0.65 23.28
CA THR A 137 15.09 0.37 21.87
C THR A 137 14.06 -0.65 21.36
N LEU A 138 13.72 -0.58 20.08
CA LEU A 138 12.79 -1.54 19.46
C LEU A 138 13.20 -3.00 19.72
N HIS A 139 14.51 -3.27 19.82
CA HIS A 139 15.06 -4.58 20.14
C HIS A 139 14.75 -5.03 21.59
N GLU A 140 14.80 -4.11 22.55
CA GLU A 140 14.41 -4.36 23.95
C GLU A 140 12.90 -4.56 24.09
N LEU A 141 12.09 -3.80 23.32
CA LEU A 141 10.65 -4.01 23.24
C LEU A 141 10.26 -5.38 22.66
N LEU A 142 11.08 -5.91 21.75
CA LEU A 142 10.89 -7.22 21.13
C LEU A 142 11.47 -8.38 21.97
N GLY A 143 12.11 -8.09 23.11
CA GLY A 143 12.67 -9.11 23.99
C GLY A 143 13.82 -9.91 23.37
N GLU A 144 14.48 -9.34 22.36
CA GLU A 144 15.60 -9.98 21.68
C GLU A 144 16.88 -9.64 22.46
N GLU A 145 17.38 -10.59 23.27
CA GLU A 145 18.68 -10.44 23.90
C GLU A 145 19.80 -10.53 22.84
N ARG A 146 20.75 -9.60 22.89
CA ARG A 146 21.98 -9.65 22.10
C ARG A 146 22.77 -10.92 22.46
N LEU A 147 22.89 -11.86 21.51
CA LEU A 147 23.79 -13.01 21.57
C LEU A 147 25.28 -12.60 21.59
#